data_AF-A0A4S8L1G1-F1
#
_entry.id   AF-A0A4S8L1G1-F1
#
_cell.length_a   1.000
_cell.length_b   1.000
_cell.length_c   1.000
_cell.angle_alpha   90.00
_cell.angle_beta   90.00
_cell.angle_gamma   90.00
#
_symmetry.space_group_name_H-M   'P 1'
#
loop_
_entity.id
_entity.type
_entity.pdbx_description
1 polymer ?
#
loop_
_entity_poly.entity_id
_entity_poly.type
_entity_poly.pdbx_seq_one_letter_code
_entity_poly.pdbx_strand_id
1 'polypeptide(L)'
;MFAKLLSTVTLVVALTAQVKAGALIAPALGVSGDGTSGDVQTPGDSGCGSIDVTQTLDSATPVQAASDGTFTVTATNFDSGSDGSREIQAATVDPSAKGTAFSDQCTISQNGDAAPTANGSQQIIAKLPDGTQCTGGTAGNLCLVSFETTAGFGNCVVIQQA
;
A
#
# COMPACT_ATOMS: atom_id res chain seq x y z
N MET A 1 13.19 50.69 39.88
CA MET A 1 12.72 49.35 40.24
C MET A 1 11.62 48.95 39.25
N PHE A 2 11.79 47.78 38.61
CA PHE A 2 10.79 46.89 37.99
C PHE A 2 9.78 47.47 36.97
N ALA A 3 9.49 46.88 35.80
CA ALA A 3 10.08 45.82 34.98
C ALA A 3 9.36 45.88 33.61
N LYS A 4 10.08 45.56 32.53
CA LYS A 4 9.55 45.44 31.17
C LYS A 4 8.64 44.20 31.07
N LEU A 5 7.39 44.37 30.65
CA LEU A 5 6.48 43.27 30.31
C LEU A 5 6.71 42.86 28.85
N LEU A 6 7.50 41.80 28.66
CA LEU A 6 7.61 41.10 27.38
C LEU A 6 6.49 40.05 27.32
N SER A 7 5.46 40.30 26.50
CA SER A 7 4.48 39.29 26.11
C SER A 7 5.18 38.19 25.32
N THR A 8 5.32 37.01 25.93
CA THR A 8 5.90 35.83 25.29
C THR A 8 4.74 34.94 24.84
N VAL A 9 4.44 34.96 23.54
CA VAL A 9 3.53 33.99 22.92
C VAL A 9 4.27 32.65 22.87
N THR A 10 3.80 31.66 23.63
CA THR A 10 4.34 30.30 23.56
C THR A 10 3.33 29.44 22.80
N LEU A 11 3.57 29.26 21.50
CA LEU A 11 2.86 28.29 20.68
C LEU A 11 3.51 26.92 20.90
N VAL A 12 2.91 26.08 21.74
CA VAL A 12 3.33 24.68 21.90
C VAL A 12 2.63 23.86 20.82
N VAL A 13 3.33 23.60 19.71
CA VAL A 13 2.91 22.57 18.75
C VAL A 13 3.36 21.22 19.33
N ALA A 14 2.44 20.55 20.03
CA ALA A 14 2.66 19.16 20.42
C ALA A 14 2.51 18.28 19.18
N LEU A 15 3.64 17.88 18.59
CA LEU A 15 3.70 16.88 17.54
C LEU A 15 3.47 15.50 18.18
N THR A 16 2.22 15.02 18.19
CA THR A 16 1.91 13.66 18.65
C THR A 16 2.55 12.65 17.69
N ALA A 17 3.37 11.78 18.25
CA ALA A 17 4.01 10.68 17.54
C ALA A 17 2.94 9.76 16.92
N GLN A 18 3.10 9.43 15.64
CA GLN A 18 2.11 8.70 14.84
C GLN A 18 2.08 7.24 15.26
N VAL A 19 0.99 6.78 15.89
CA VAL A 19 0.71 5.35 16.03
C VAL A 19 0.13 4.91 14.69
N LYS A 20 0.97 4.54 13.71
CA LYS A 20 0.46 4.00 12.44
C LYS A 20 0.04 2.55 12.66
N ALA A 21 -1.24 2.33 12.91
CA ALA A 21 -1.86 1.01 12.76
C ALA A 21 -2.95 1.14 11.70
N GLY A 22 -2.56 0.91 10.46
CA GLY A 22 -3.44 0.81 9.30
C GLY A 22 -3.29 -0.56 8.66
N ALA A 23 -3.97 -0.81 7.54
CA ALA A 23 -3.85 -2.09 6.85
C ALA A 23 -2.62 -2.21 5.95
N LEU A 24 -2.08 -3.42 5.86
CA LEU A 24 -1.00 -3.83 4.94
C LEU A 24 -1.56 -4.83 3.92
N ILE A 25 -1.08 -4.74 2.68
CA ILE A 25 -1.45 -5.67 1.60
C ILE A 25 -0.27 -6.60 1.30
N ALA A 26 -0.41 -7.88 1.64
CA ALA A 26 0.63 -8.90 1.47
C ALA A 26 0.48 -9.69 0.17
N PRO A 27 1.62 -10.09 -0.47
CA PRO A 27 3.00 -9.77 -0.10
C PRO A 27 3.37 -8.31 -0.45
N ALA A 28 3.87 -7.56 0.52
CA ALA A 28 4.26 -6.17 0.31
C ALA A 28 5.70 -6.08 -0.23
N LEU A 29 5.93 -5.22 -1.23
CA LEU A 29 7.26 -5.01 -1.79
C LEU A 29 8.22 -4.52 -0.69
N GLY A 30 9.38 -5.16 -0.57
CA GLY A 30 10.40 -4.82 0.44
C GLY A 30 10.07 -5.30 1.85
N VAL A 31 8.97 -6.03 2.05
CA VAL A 31 8.57 -6.64 3.33
C VAL A 31 8.71 -8.15 3.24
N SER A 32 9.22 -8.78 4.29
CA SER A 32 9.35 -10.23 4.37
C SER A 32 8.09 -10.86 4.99
N GLY A 33 7.65 -11.99 4.43
CA GLY A 33 6.46 -12.70 4.91
C GLY A 33 5.19 -11.85 4.80
N ASP A 34 4.30 -12.00 5.78
CA ASP A 34 3.00 -11.29 5.81
C ASP A 34 3.10 -9.86 6.35
N GLY A 35 4.29 -9.43 6.79
CA GLY A 35 4.53 -8.13 7.41
C GLY A 35 3.92 -7.95 8.79
N THR A 36 4.15 -6.76 9.36
CA THR A 36 3.74 -6.36 10.70
C THR A 36 3.16 -4.95 10.69
N SER A 37 2.62 -4.49 11.82
CA SER A 37 2.16 -3.11 11.97
C SER A 37 3.25 -2.06 11.72
N GLY A 38 4.52 -2.42 11.93
CA GLY A 38 5.67 -1.52 11.65
C GLY A 38 5.95 -1.30 10.18
N ASP A 39 5.43 -2.19 9.31
CA ASP A 39 5.61 -2.13 7.86
C ASP A 39 4.52 -1.32 7.17
N VAL A 40 3.47 -0.93 7.91
CA VAL A 40 2.33 -0.18 7.36
C VAL A 40 2.78 1.21 6.91
N GLN A 41 2.43 1.54 5.68
CA GLN A 41 2.77 2.80 5.05
C GLN A 41 1.53 3.43 4.41
N THR A 42 1.72 4.64 3.92
CA THR A 42 0.81 5.26 2.95
C THR A 42 1.51 5.20 1.60
N PRO A 43 0.81 4.87 0.49
CA PRO A 43 1.41 4.80 -0.85
C PRO A 43 2.16 6.07 -1.26
N GLY A 44 1.61 7.24 -0.92
CA GLY A 44 2.19 8.54 -1.29
C GLY A 44 2.29 8.74 -2.81
N ASP A 45 3.02 9.76 -3.24
CA ASP A 45 3.16 10.11 -4.67
C ASP A 45 3.92 9.02 -5.47
N SER A 46 4.72 8.20 -4.79
CA SER A 46 5.45 7.08 -5.40
C SER A 46 4.58 5.82 -5.58
N GLY A 47 3.38 5.77 -5.01
CA GLY A 47 2.53 4.57 -4.95
C GLY A 47 3.06 3.44 -4.05
N CYS A 48 4.35 3.43 -3.71
CA CYS A 48 4.99 2.35 -2.95
C CYS A 48 5.49 2.79 -1.57
N GLY A 49 5.06 3.95 -1.10
CA GLY A 49 5.53 4.54 0.15
C GLY A 49 7.03 4.85 0.08
N SER A 50 7.77 4.36 1.07
CA SER A 50 9.21 4.64 1.25
C SER A 50 10.13 3.65 0.56
N ILE A 51 9.58 2.67 -0.17
CA ILE A 51 10.35 1.57 -0.76
C ILE A 51 11.10 2.02 -2.02
N ASP A 52 12.39 1.65 -2.11
CA ASP A 52 13.15 1.74 -3.35
C ASP A 52 12.82 0.54 -4.24
N VAL A 53 11.96 0.78 -5.23
CA VAL A 53 11.51 -0.24 -6.18
C VAL A 53 12.67 -0.85 -6.95
N THR A 54 13.66 -0.05 -7.35
CA THR A 54 14.77 -0.51 -8.20
C THR A 54 15.66 -1.52 -7.51
N GLN A 55 15.78 -1.43 -6.18
CA GLN A 55 16.60 -2.35 -5.38
C GLN A 55 15.81 -3.56 -4.86
N THR A 56 14.48 -3.50 -4.86
CA THR A 56 13.64 -4.52 -4.19
C THR A 56 12.88 -5.42 -5.17
N LEU A 57 12.59 -4.95 -6.38
CA LEU A 57 11.70 -5.61 -7.34
C LEU A 57 12.06 -7.08 -7.62
N ASP A 58 13.31 -7.35 -8.03
CA ASP A 58 13.74 -8.70 -8.41
C ASP A 58 13.88 -9.67 -7.23
N SER A 59 13.90 -9.15 -5.99
CA SER A 59 13.95 -9.95 -4.76
C SER A 59 12.57 -10.18 -4.12
N ALA A 60 11.53 -9.54 -4.66
CA ALA A 60 10.19 -9.61 -4.11
C ALA A 60 9.59 -11.02 -4.26
N THR A 61 8.62 -11.34 -3.41
CA THR A 61 7.73 -12.49 -3.62
C THR A 61 6.54 -12.03 -4.47
N PRO A 62 6.47 -12.36 -5.77
CA PRO A 62 5.39 -11.89 -6.60
C PRO A 62 4.09 -12.65 -6.32
N VAL A 63 2.97 -12.00 -6.57
CA VAL A 63 1.66 -12.65 -6.71
C VAL A 63 1.49 -13.06 -8.17
N GLN A 64 1.27 -14.34 -8.40
CA GLN A 64 0.99 -14.85 -9.73
C GLN A 64 -0.41 -14.42 -10.18
N ALA A 65 -0.49 -13.68 -11.28
CA ALA A 65 -1.75 -13.44 -11.96
C ALA A 65 -2.16 -14.69 -12.75
N ALA A 66 -3.47 -14.96 -12.76
CA ALA A 66 -4.08 -15.91 -13.67
C ALA A 66 -4.01 -15.40 -15.12
N SER A 67 -4.34 -16.26 -16.08
CA SER A 67 -4.27 -15.93 -17.52
C SER A 67 -5.20 -14.79 -17.94
N ASP A 68 -6.26 -14.53 -17.16
CA ASP A 68 -7.18 -13.42 -17.38
C ASP A 68 -6.71 -12.12 -16.67
N GLY A 69 -5.57 -12.14 -15.98
CA GLY A 69 -5.05 -11.00 -15.22
C GLY A 69 -5.63 -10.88 -13.81
N THR A 70 -6.47 -11.81 -13.36
CA THR A 70 -6.98 -11.85 -11.99
C THR A 70 -5.90 -12.32 -11.02
N PHE A 71 -5.82 -11.71 -9.85
CA PHE A 71 -4.88 -12.06 -8.79
C PHE A 71 -5.50 -11.83 -7.41
N THR A 72 -4.92 -12.47 -6.39
CA THR A 72 -5.42 -12.41 -5.01
C THR A 72 -4.32 -11.93 -4.08
N VAL A 73 -4.63 -10.92 -3.27
CA VAL A 73 -3.77 -10.38 -2.22
C VAL A 73 -4.46 -10.51 -0.87
N THR A 74 -3.70 -10.37 0.21
CA THR A 74 -4.27 -10.39 1.57
C THR A 74 -4.14 -9.02 2.22
N ALA A 75 -5.26 -8.41 2.58
CA ALA A 75 -5.29 -7.20 3.38
C ALA A 75 -5.34 -7.59 4.88
N THR A 76 -4.38 -7.14 5.66
CA THR A 76 -4.31 -7.38 7.12
C THR A 76 -4.36 -6.04 7.84
N ASN A 77 -5.33 -5.86 8.73
CA ASN A 77 -5.43 -4.68 9.57
C ASN A 77 -4.77 -4.88 10.93
N PHE A 78 -4.09 -3.85 11.41
CA PHE A 78 -3.46 -3.82 12.73
C PHE A 78 -4.19 -2.89 13.72
N ASP A 79 -5.28 -2.26 13.28
CA ASP A 79 -6.21 -1.48 14.09
C ASP A 79 -7.65 -1.83 13.73
N SER A 80 -8.60 -1.42 14.58
CA SER A 80 -10.03 -1.57 14.38
C SER A 80 -10.68 -0.25 13.97
N GLY A 81 -11.95 -0.29 13.56
CA GLY A 81 -12.66 0.88 13.07
C GLY A 81 -12.12 1.34 11.72
N SER A 82 -12.37 2.60 11.38
CA SER A 82 -12.02 3.16 10.07
C SER A 82 -10.52 3.17 9.78
N ASP A 83 -9.67 3.37 10.80
CA ASP A 83 -8.21 3.39 10.63
C ASP A 83 -7.67 2.01 10.21
N GLY A 84 -8.39 0.95 10.61
CA GLY A 84 -8.13 -0.43 10.23
C GLY A 84 -8.71 -0.87 8.89
N SER A 85 -9.20 0.04 8.04
CA SER A 85 -9.88 -0.33 6.80
C SER A 85 -9.06 -1.32 5.97
N ARG A 86 -9.71 -2.41 5.52
CA ARG A 86 -9.20 -3.36 4.53
C ARG A 86 -9.85 -3.15 3.17
N GLU A 87 -10.80 -2.22 3.06
CA GLU A 87 -11.46 -1.87 1.81
C GLU A 87 -10.51 -1.05 0.94
N ILE A 88 -10.21 -1.56 -0.25
CA ILE A 88 -9.41 -0.89 -1.26
C ILE A 88 -10.24 0.20 -1.94
N GLN A 89 -9.77 1.44 -1.86
CA GLN A 89 -10.34 2.57 -2.60
C GLN A 89 -9.63 2.81 -3.93
N ALA A 90 -8.32 2.55 -3.97
CA ALA A 90 -7.52 2.65 -5.18
C ALA A 90 -6.57 1.45 -5.30
N ALA A 91 -6.50 0.90 -6.51
CA ALA A 91 -5.50 -0.08 -6.90
C ALA A 91 -5.06 0.29 -8.31
N THR A 92 -3.86 0.84 -8.45
CA THR A 92 -3.34 1.33 -9.73
C THR A 92 -2.10 0.56 -10.13
N VAL A 93 -1.94 0.29 -11.43
CA VAL A 93 -0.81 -0.50 -11.95
C VAL A 93 0.23 0.37 -12.64
N ASP A 94 1.50 0.07 -12.39
CA ASP A 94 2.66 0.44 -13.22
C ASP A 94 3.14 -0.81 -13.99
N PRO A 95 2.82 -0.91 -15.30
CA PRO A 95 3.22 -2.05 -16.12
C PRO A 95 4.74 -2.19 -16.32
N SER A 96 5.50 -1.12 -16.09
CA SER A 96 6.96 -1.14 -16.17
C SER A 96 7.64 -1.55 -14.86
N ALA A 97 6.86 -1.62 -13.78
CA ALA A 97 7.31 -1.85 -12.41
C ALA A 97 8.48 -0.95 -11.97
N LYS A 98 8.47 0.33 -12.39
CA LYS A 98 9.50 1.30 -12.02
C LYS A 98 9.11 2.16 -10.82
N GLY A 99 7.85 2.10 -10.38
CA GLY A 99 7.32 2.92 -9.30
C GLY A 99 7.10 4.36 -9.74
N THR A 100 6.81 4.58 -11.02
CA THR A 100 6.72 5.94 -11.59
C THR A 100 5.45 6.19 -12.39
N ALA A 101 4.70 5.15 -12.75
CA ALA A 101 3.61 5.27 -13.72
C ALA A 101 2.35 4.50 -13.29
N PHE A 102 1.71 4.95 -12.21
CA PHE A 102 0.46 4.39 -11.69
C PHE A 102 -0.76 5.05 -12.34
N SER A 103 -1.02 4.75 -13.62
CA SER A 103 -2.04 5.44 -14.42
C SER A 103 -3.38 4.69 -14.52
N ASP A 104 -3.34 3.36 -14.52
CA ASP A 104 -4.54 2.55 -14.81
C ASP A 104 -5.05 1.82 -13.58
N GLN A 105 -6.37 1.79 -13.43
CA GLN A 105 -7.06 1.22 -12.26
C GLN A 105 -7.31 -0.28 -12.46
N CYS A 106 -6.88 -1.08 -11.49
CA CYS A 106 -7.28 -2.49 -11.36
C CYS A 106 -8.76 -2.59 -10.97
N THR A 107 -9.45 -3.60 -11.48
CA THR A 107 -10.83 -3.90 -11.06
C THR A 107 -10.80 -4.70 -9.76
N ILE A 108 -11.52 -4.26 -8.72
CA ILE A 108 -11.69 -5.02 -7.47
C ILE A 108 -13.01 -5.79 -7.53
N SER A 109 -12.95 -7.12 -7.56
CA SER A 109 -14.15 -7.99 -7.62
C SER A 109 -14.54 -8.56 -6.26
N GLN A 110 -13.58 -8.63 -5.33
CA GLN A 110 -13.82 -8.89 -3.91
C GLN A 110 -13.01 -7.89 -3.10
N ASN A 111 -13.68 -7.15 -2.22
CA ASN A 111 -13.07 -6.11 -1.40
C ASN A 111 -13.16 -6.45 0.10
N GLY A 112 -12.40 -5.73 0.93
CA GLY A 112 -12.39 -5.87 2.39
C GLY A 112 -13.40 -4.95 3.09
N ASP A 113 -13.43 -5.04 4.42
CA ASP A 113 -14.30 -4.20 5.26
C ASP A 113 -13.74 -2.79 5.42
N ALA A 114 -14.59 -1.77 5.27
CA ALA A 114 -14.22 -0.37 5.45
C ALA A 114 -13.90 0.02 6.90
N ALA A 115 -14.49 -0.70 7.88
CA ALA A 115 -14.32 -0.43 9.31
C ALA A 115 -14.43 -1.73 10.12
N PRO A 116 -13.41 -2.61 10.09
CA PRO A 116 -13.45 -3.89 10.80
C PRO A 116 -13.52 -3.71 12.32
N THR A 117 -14.25 -4.58 13.02
CA THR A 117 -14.42 -4.50 14.48
C THR A 117 -13.26 -5.10 15.28
N ALA A 118 -12.34 -5.80 14.61
CA ALA A 118 -11.17 -6.43 15.20
C ALA A 118 -10.04 -6.57 14.15
N ASN A 119 -8.83 -6.80 14.63
CA ASN A 119 -7.68 -7.13 13.79
C ASN A 119 -7.90 -8.48 13.08
N GLY A 120 -7.40 -8.60 11.86
CA GLY A 120 -7.50 -9.82 11.08
C GLY A 120 -7.12 -9.62 9.61
N SER A 121 -7.40 -10.63 8.80
CA SER A 121 -7.03 -10.63 7.38
C SER A 121 -8.23 -10.95 6.51
N GLN A 122 -8.28 -10.33 5.33
CA GLN A 122 -9.26 -10.62 4.28
C GLN A 122 -8.56 -10.75 2.94
N GLN A 123 -9.06 -11.66 2.11
CA GLN A 123 -8.63 -11.75 0.72
C GLN A 123 -9.29 -10.66 -0.11
N ILE A 124 -8.48 -10.00 -0.93
CA ILE A 124 -8.90 -9.05 -1.94
C ILE A 124 -8.63 -9.70 -3.30
N ILE A 125 -9.64 -9.72 -4.17
CA ILE A 125 -9.49 -10.19 -5.54
C ILE A 125 -9.51 -8.97 -6.45
N ALA A 126 -8.40 -8.80 -7.16
CA ALA A 126 -8.19 -7.72 -8.10
C ALA A 126 -7.88 -8.29 -9.48
N LYS A 127 -8.10 -7.48 -10.52
CA LYS A 127 -7.79 -7.83 -11.90
C LYS A 127 -7.05 -6.67 -12.55
N LEU A 128 -5.93 -6.99 -13.21
CA LEU A 128 -5.22 -6.03 -14.06
C LEU A 128 -6.14 -5.50 -15.17
N PRO A 129 -5.98 -4.24 -15.61
CA PRO A 129 -6.68 -3.73 -16.79
C PRO A 129 -6.47 -4.65 -18.01
N ASP A 130 -7.52 -4.83 -18.82
CA ASP A 130 -7.42 -5.66 -20.03
C ASP A 130 -6.32 -5.12 -20.97
N GLY A 131 -5.47 -6.02 -21.47
CA GLY A 131 -4.34 -5.65 -22.34
C GLY A 131 -3.11 -5.12 -21.62
N THR A 132 -3.10 -5.08 -20.29
CA THR A 132 -1.88 -4.77 -19.52
C THR A 132 -0.76 -5.74 -19.89
N GLN A 133 0.41 -5.20 -20.26
CA GLN A 133 1.62 -5.99 -20.48
C GLN A 133 2.67 -5.61 -19.44
N CYS A 134 2.97 -6.54 -18.54
CA CYS A 134 4.04 -6.39 -17.58
C CYS A 134 5.38 -6.49 -18.31
N THR A 135 6.28 -5.56 -18.02
CA THR A 135 7.61 -5.46 -18.66
C THR A 135 8.74 -5.26 -17.64
N GLY A 136 8.41 -5.19 -16.36
CA GLY A 136 9.36 -5.01 -15.28
C GLY A 136 10.07 -6.30 -14.85
N GLY A 137 11.11 -6.12 -14.04
CA GLY A 137 11.96 -7.20 -13.54
C GLY A 137 12.87 -7.81 -14.61
N THR A 138 13.80 -8.64 -14.16
CA THR A 138 14.79 -9.29 -15.03
C THR A 138 14.15 -10.23 -16.06
N ALA A 139 13.03 -10.86 -15.70
CA ALA A 139 12.26 -11.73 -16.59
C ALA A 139 11.31 -10.95 -17.52
N GLY A 140 11.14 -9.64 -17.32
CA GLY A 140 10.28 -8.80 -18.15
C GLY A 140 8.79 -9.13 -18.06
N ASN A 141 8.33 -9.69 -16.93
CA ASN A 141 6.94 -10.09 -16.70
C ASN A 141 6.36 -9.61 -15.37
N LEU A 142 7.02 -8.65 -14.71
CA LEU A 142 6.56 -8.07 -13.45
C LEU A 142 5.86 -6.72 -13.69
N CYS A 143 4.69 -6.56 -13.08
CA CYS A 143 4.02 -5.28 -12.87
C CYS A 143 4.11 -4.91 -11.40
N LEU A 144 3.88 -3.64 -11.10
CA LEU A 144 3.76 -3.15 -9.74
C LEU A 144 2.37 -2.57 -9.54
N VAL A 145 1.64 -3.02 -8.52
CA VAL A 145 0.32 -2.50 -8.19
C VAL A 145 0.38 -1.77 -6.86
N SER A 146 0.07 -0.48 -6.87
CA SER A 146 -0.10 0.37 -5.69
C SER A 146 -1.51 0.20 -5.15
N PHE A 147 -1.63 -0.30 -3.93
CA PHE A 147 -2.91 -0.39 -3.22
C PHE A 147 -3.05 0.73 -2.21
N GLU A 148 -4.26 1.29 -2.13
CA GLU A 148 -4.66 2.26 -1.12
C GLU A 148 -6.05 1.88 -0.57
N THR A 149 -6.13 1.81 0.76
CA THR A 149 -7.37 1.55 1.49
C THR A 149 -8.19 2.84 1.68
N THR A 150 -9.45 2.73 2.09
CA THR A 150 -10.25 3.92 2.46
C THR A 150 -9.72 4.70 3.65
N ALA A 151 -8.76 4.13 4.39
CA ALA A 151 -8.01 4.81 5.46
C ALA A 151 -6.74 5.52 4.96
N GLY A 152 -6.41 5.43 3.66
CA GLY A 152 -5.21 6.01 3.05
C GLY A 152 -3.93 5.19 3.25
N PHE A 153 -4.01 4.03 3.89
CA PHE A 153 -2.89 3.11 4.06
C PHE A 153 -2.78 2.13 2.90
N GLY A 154 -1.58 1.63 2.68
CA GLY A 154 -1.31 0.59 1.70
C GLY A 154 0.16 0.59 1.27
N ASN A 155 0.42 -0.17 0.21
CA ASN A 155 1.76 -0.46 -0.28
C ASN A 155 1.69 -1.00 -1.70
N CYS A 156 2.87 -1.14 -2.32
CA CYS A 156 2.99 -1.85 -3.57
C CYS A 156 3.05 -3.36 -3.39
N VAL A 157 2.47 -4.08 -4.33
CA VAL A 157 2.56 -5.53 -4.50
C VAL A 157 3.08 -5.81 -5.90
N VAL A 158 4.04 -6.74 -6.01
CA VAL A 158 4.56 -7.19 -7.30
C VAL A 158 3.64 -8.24 -7.87
N ILE A 159 3.16 -8.01 -9.09
CA ILE A 159 2.32 -8.97 -9.82
C ILE A 159 3.14 -9.57 -10.95
N GLN A 160 3.18 -10.90 -11.00
CA GLN A 160 3.83 -11.62 -12.09
C GLN A 160 2.78 -12.10 -13.08
N GLN A 161 2.91 -11.69 -14.35
CA GLN A 161 2.12 -12.25 -15.43
C GLN A 161 2.67 -13.63 -15.85
N ALA A 162 1.74 -14.53 -16.17
CA ALA A 162 2.03 -15.88 -16.66
C ALA A 162 2.62 -15.87 -18.08
#